data_AF-A0A0D5MAG6-F1
#
_entry.id   AF-A0A0D5MAG6-F1
#
_cell.length_a   1.000
_cell.length_b   1.000
_cell.length_c   1.000
_cell.angle_alpha   90.00
_cell.angle_beta   90.00
_cell.angle_gamma   90.00
#
_symmetry.space_group_name_H-M   'P 1'
#
loop_
_entity.id
_entity.type
_entity.pdbx_description
1 polymer ?
#
loop_
_entity_poly.entity_id
_entity_poly.type
_entity_poly.pdbx_seq_one_letter_code
_entity_poly.pdbx_strand_id
1 'polypeptide(L)'
;MNRPALKHLNTWKYTKYVSWPASWVKPMIRIPLPCGKYITRSVNPLEDELETIQKCKAERDKIAIPIWGEERWRQILTVPARSVSRPRKDPTTPYNGVQHQERPGRANRYTTTWYEVEHHPGTLIESQTHGKRLPRKKRSADFSYGTDKAMFADKEQAKEAAIALAKEKQSEVYVVIHGGDDEPSIMTLKTL
;
A
#
# COMPACT_ATOMS: atom_id res chain seq x y z
N MET A 1 -32.98 2.09 14.85
CA MET A 1 -32.01 3.17 14.59
C MET A 1 -32.18 3.65 13.16
N ASN A 2 -32.57 4.91 12.96
CA ASN A 2 -32.63 5.53 11.64
C ASN A 2 -31.21 5.57 11.06
N ARG A 3 -31.01 4.95 9.89
CA ARG A 3 -29.74 5.01 9.17
C ARG A 3 -29.60 6.43 8.60
N PRO A 4 -28.50 7.16 8.86
CA PRO A 4 -28.27 8.41 8.15
C PRO A 4 -28.11 8.07 6.66
N ALA A 5 -29.00 8.58 5.81
CA ALA A 5 -28.81 8.47 4.37
C ALA A 5 -27.60 9.33 3.99
N LEU A 6 -26.46 8.70 3.65
CA LEU A 6 -25.30 9.44 3.15
C LEU A 6 -25.69 10.11 1.84
N LYS A 7 -25.72 11.44 1.85
CA LYS A 7 -26.02 12.28 0.69
C LYS A 7 -24.76 12.50 -0.14
N HIS A 8 -23.56 12.32 0.44
CA HIS A 8 -22.28 12.60 -0.20
C HIS A 8 -21.43 11.35 -0.48
N LEU A 9 -22.06 10.30 -1.04
CA LEU A 9 -21.42 9.01 -1.35
C LEU A 9 -20.14 9.15 -2.19
N ASN A 10 -20.14 10.05 -3.19
CA ASN A 10 -18.95 10.31 -3.99
C ASN A 10 -17.81 10.89 -3.14
N THR A 11 -18.10 11.86 -2.28
CA THR A 11 -17.10 12.47 -1.40
C THR A 11 -16.46 11.44 -0.47
N TRP A 12 -17.26 10.53 0.12
CA TRP A 12 -16.73 9.41 0.90
C TRP A 12 -15.88 8.45 0.07
N LYS A 13 -16.34 8.10 -1.14
CA LYS A 13 -15.65 7.19 -2.06
C LYS A 13 -14.27 7.70 -2.46
N TYR A 14 -14.15 9.01 -2.71
CA TYR A 14 -12.90 9.62 -3.16
C TYR A 14 -12.01 10.13 -2.02
N THR A 15 -12.49 10.14 -0.78
CA THR A 15 -11.66 10.49 0.38
C THR A 15 -10.79 9.31 0.80
N LYS A 16 -9.55 9.25 0.29
CA LYS A 16 -8.61 8.17 0.61
C LYS A 16 -8.38 8.01 2.11
N TYR A 17 -8.29 6.74 2.51
CA TYR A 17 -8.02 6.29 3.88
C TYR A 17 -9.07 6.71 4.90
N VAL A 18 -10.25 7.12 4.42
CA VAL A 18 -11.43 7.39 5.23
C VAL A 18 -12.59 6.61 4.59
N SER A 19 -13.45 6.03 5.42
CA SER A 19 -14.62 5.31 4.93
C SER A 19 -15.70 5.26 6.01
N TRP A 20 -16.96 5.34 5.62
CA TRP A 20 -18.05 4.91 6.49
C TRP A 20 -18.29 3.40 6.27
N PRO A 21 -18.16 2.55 7.29
CA PRO A 21 -18.40 1.12 7.12
C PRO A 21 -19.86 0.83 6.80
N ALA A 22 -20.10 -0.25 6.06
CA ALA A 22 -21.45 -0.75 5.78
C ALA A 22 -22.24 -1.17 7.04
N SER A 23 -21.55 -1.32 8.19
CA SER A 23 -22.19 -1.53 9.49
C SER A 23 -22.77 -0.24 10.10
N TRP A 24 -22.55 0.92 9.46
CA TRP A 24 -23.12 2.23 9.84
C TRP A 24 -22.73 2.77 11.22
N VAL A 25 -21.81 2.11 11.93
CA VAL A 25 -21.47 2.43 13.32
C VAL A 25 -20.80 3.80 13.45
N LYS A 26 -19.59 3.95 12.91
CA LYS A 26 -18.79 5.18 12.95
C LYS A 26 -17.89 5.28 11.72
N PRO A 27 -17.69 6.48 11.14
CA PRO A 27 -16.62 6.71 10.19
C PRO A 27 -15.27 6.18 10.70
N MET A 28 -14.51 5.55 9.80
CA MET A 28 -13.21 4.96 10.08
C MET A 28 -12.13 5.60 9.21
N ILE A 29 -11.02 5.91 9.86
CA ILE A 29 -9.75 6.30 9.25
C ILE A 29 -8.85 5.07 9.24
N ARG A 30 -8.19 4.78 8.11
CA ARG A 30 -7.28 3.64 7.92
C ARG A 30 -5.97 4.09 7.27
N ILE A 31 -5.00 4.51 8.08
CA ILE A 31 -3.72 5.02 7.59
C ILE A 31 -2.77 3.85 7.37
N PRO A 32 -2.21 3.68 6.16
CA PRO A 32 -1.26 2.62 5.92
C PRO A 32 0.06 2.95 6.62
N LEU A 33 0.71 1.93 7.15
CA LEU A 33 2.06 2.01 7.70
C LEU A 33 3.12 1.60 6.66
N PRO A 34 4.40 1.95 6.87
CA PRO A 34 5.52 1.41 6.10
C PRO A 34 5.45 -0.10 6.01
N CYS A 35 5.30 -0.77 7.16
CA CYS A 35 5.22 -2.23 7.26
C CYS A 35 3.98 -2.86 6.59
N GLY A 36 3.10 -2.11 5.95
CA GLY A 36 1.92 -2.63 5.25
C GLY A 36 0.72 -2.99 6.12
N LYS A 37 0.81 -2.79 7.45
CA LYS A 37 -0.36 -2.77 8.34
C LYS A 37 -1.08 -1.43 8.23
N TYR A 38 -2.23 -1.30 8.90
CA TYR A 38 -2.97 -0.05 9.00
C TYR A 38 -3.12 0.37 10.46
N ILE A 39 -2.99 1.66 10.73
CA ILE A 39 -3.58 2.26 11.93
C ILE A 39 -5.03 2.55 11.62
N THR A 40 -5.93 2.05 12.47
CA THR A 40 -7.37 2.31 12.34
C THR A 40 -7.84 3.18 13.49
N ARG A 41 -8.63 4.21 13.18
CA ARG A 41 -9.26 5.07 14.18
C ARG A 41 -10.70 5.37 13.78
N SER A 42 -11.61 5.34 14.74
CA SER A 42 -13.01 5.73 14.51
C SER A 42 -13.24 7.16 14.97
N VAL A 43 -14.09 7.89 14.26
CA VAL A 43 -14.50 9.25 14.59
C VAL A 43 -15.99 9.24 14.91
N ASN A 44 -16.41 9.97 15.96
CA ASN A 44 -17.84 10.16 16.20
C ASN A 44 -18.41 11.07 15.11
N PRO A 45 -19.46 10.64 14.40
CA PRO A 45 -20.10 11.46 13.38
C PRO A 45 -20.70 12.73 14.00
N LEU A 46 -20.65 13.81 13.24
CA LEU A 46 -21.35 15.06 13.53
C LEU A 46 -22.73 15.04 12.87
N GLU A 47 -23.55 16.04 13.19
CA GLU A 47 -24.88 16.19 12.57
C GLU A 47 -24.77 16.43 11.06
N ASP A 48 -23.78 17.22 10.63
CA ASP A 48 -23.45 17.38 9.22
C ASP A 48 -22.45 16.32 8.72
N GLU A 49 -22.78 15.73 7.58
CA GLU A 49 -21.99 14.74 6.89
C GLU A 49 -20.70 15.35 6.32
N LEU A 50 -20.74 16.57 5.78
CA LEU A 50 -19.55 17.21 5.22
C LEU A 50 -18.56 17.61 6.31
N GLU A 51 -19.03 18.18 7.40
CA GLU A 51 -18.21 18.43 8.60
C GLU A 51 -17.59 17.13 9.15
N THR A 52 -18.35 16.03 9.14
CA THR A 52 -17.83 14.71 9.54
C THR A 52 -16.68 14.27 8.63
N ILE A 53 -16.80 14.45 7.30
CA ILE A 53 -15.74 14.14 6.33
C ILE A 53 -14.51 14.99 6.60
N GLN A 54 -14.68 16.31 6.80
CA GLN A 54 -13.59 17.23 7.07
C GLN A 54 -12.85 16.86 8.37
N LYS A 55 -13.60 16.55 9.44
CA LYS A 55 -13.04 16.06 10.70
C LYS A 55 -12.24 14.77 10.52
N CYS A 56 -12.75 13.83 9.72
CA CYS A 56 -12.03 12.60 9.41
C CYS A 56 -10.74 12.87 8.62
N LYS A 57 -10.74 13.81 7.67
CA LYS A 57 -9.53 14.22 6.92
C LYS A 57 -8.50 14.85 7.85
N ALA A 58 -8.92 15.77 8.71
CA ALA A 58 -8.03 16.43 9.67
C ALA A 58 -7.38 15.43 10.63
N GLU A 59 -8.16 14.52 11.23
CA GLU A 59 -7.64 13.47 12.11
C GLU A 59 -6.74 12.47 11.36
N ARG A 60 -7.08 12.17 10.09
CA ARG A 60 -6.23 11.33 9.23
C ARG A 60 -4.87 11.99 9.02
N ASP A 61 -4.84 13.26 8.66
CA ASP A 61 -3.60 13.98 8.36
C ASP A 61 -2.77 14.18 9.62
N LYS A 62 -3.41 14.46 10.77
CA LYS A 62 -2.77 14.53 12.09
C LYS A 62 -2.01 13.26 12.47
N ILE A 63 -2.51 12.09 12.11
CA ILE A 63 -1.85 10.81 12.40
C ILE A 63 -0.83 10.45 11.31
N ALA A 64 -1.15 10.74 10.04
CA ALA A 64 -0.34 10.29 8.92
C ALA A 64 0.92 11.14 8.70
N ILE A 65 0.85 12.46 8.90
CA ILE A 65 1.98 13.37 8.72
C ILE A 65 3.17 13.01 9.62
N PRO A 66 3.00 12.71 10.93
CA PRO A 66 4.11 12.26 11.77
C PRO A 66 4.77 10.94 11.32
N ILE A 67 4.02 10.06 10.64
CA ILE A 67 4.52 8.74 10.19
C ILE A 67 5.28 8.86 8.87
N TRP A 68 4.77 9.68 7.96
CA TRP A 68 5.23 9.73 6.57
C TRP A 68 6.03 10.99 6.25
N GLY A 69 5.85 12.07 7.00
CA GLY A 69 6.21 13.42 6.58
C GLY A 69 5.14 14.03 5.67
N GLU A 70 5.05 15.36 5.64
CA GLU A 70 3.98 16.08 4.92
C GLU A 70 4.03 15.85 3.40
N GLU A 71 5.20 16.05 2.79
CA GLU A 71 5.39 15.90 1.35
C GLU A 71 5.03 14.48 0.90
N ARG A 72 5.57 13.50 1.62
CA ARG A 72 5.34 12.09 1.35
C ARG A 72 3.89 11.69 1.53
N TRP A 73 3.22 12.22 2.55
CA TRP A 73 1.80 11.97 2.77
C TRP A 73 0.94 12.54 1.65
N ARG A 74 1.27 13.74 1.16
CA ARG A 74 0.62 14.35 -0.01
C ARG A 74 0.73 13.45 -1.24
N GLN A 75 1.90 12.89 -1.49
CA GLN A 75 2.09 11.90 -2.57
C GLN A 75 1.25 10.63 -2.34
N ILE A 76 1.21 10.10 -1.11
CA ILE A 76 0.40 8.92 -0.76
C ILE A 76 -1.11 9.16 -0.98
N LEU A 77 -1.58 10.40 -0.88
CA LEU A 77 -2.96 10.77 -1.16
C LEU A 77 -3.28 10.88 -2.64
N THR A 78 -2.31 11.12 -3.53
CA THR A 78 -2.54 11.20 -4.98
C THR A 78 -2.51 9.83 -5.65
N VAL A 79 -1.83 8.85 -5.05
CA VAL A 79 -1.55 7.55 -5.70
C VAL A 79 -2.68 6.50 -5.62
N PRO A 80 -3.05 5.84 -6.72
CA PRO A 80 -4.09 4.81 -6.68
C PRO A 80 -3.69 3.53 -5.93
N ALA A 81 -2.41 3.14 -5.93
CA ALA A 81 -1.98 1.89 -5.32
C ALA A 81 -0.52 1.91 -4.81
N ARG A 82 -0.23 1.02 -3.84
CA ARG A 82 1.13 0.78 -3.31
C ARG A 82 1.62 -0.62 -3.69
N SER A 83 2.94 -0.82 -3.71
CA SER A 83 3.60 -2.11 -4.02
C SER A 83 3.55 -3.14 -2.88
N VAL A 84 2.88 -2.80 -1.78
CA VAL A 84 2.85 -3.58 -0.53
C VAL A 84 2.22 -4.95 -0.72
N SER A 85 2.99 -5.99 -0.39
CA SER A 85 2.48 -7.34 -0.19
C SER A 85 1.65 -7.48 1.08
N ARG A 86 0.55 -8.24 1.01
CA ARG A 86 -0.29 -8.49 2.18
C ARG A 86 0.50 -9.27 3.26
N PRO A 87 0.28 -8.97 4.55
CA PRO A 87 0.77 -9.82 5.63
C PRO A 87 0.25 -11.25 5.48
N ARG A 88 1.12 -12.23 5.75
CA ARG A 88 0.70 -13.62 5.91
C ARG A 88 0.13 -13.85 7.31
N LYS A 89 -0.73 -14.86 7.44
CA LYS A 89 -1.26 -15.31 8.74
C LYS A 89 -0.14 -15.76 9.67
N ASP A 90 0.79 -16.55 9.14
CA ASP A 90 1.94 -17.10 9.87
C ASP A 90 3.25 -16.62 9.19
N PRO A 91 3.75 -15.44 9.57
CA PRO A 91 4.93 -14.87 8.93
C PRO A 91 6.21 -15.49 9.50
N THR A 92 7.08 -15.99 8.62
CA THR A 92 8.41 -16.51 9.00
C THR A 92 9.43 -15.42 9.28
N THR A 93 9.09 -14.15 8.99
CA THR A 93 9.90 -12.96 9.30
C THR A 93 8.99 -11.85 9.81
N PRO A 94 9.50 -10.89 10.62
CA PRO A 94 8.69 -9.77 11.10
C PRO A 94 8.32 -8.76 9.98
N TYR A 95 8.83 -8.95 8.76
CA TYR A 95 8.67 -7.99 7.67
C TYR A 95 7.72 -8.49 6.58
N ASN A 96 6.70 -7.68 6.26
CA ASN A 96 5.72 -8.05 5.26
C ASN A 96 6.35 -8.15 3.86
N GLY A 97 5.96 -9.20 3.14
CA GLY A 97 6.53 -9.52 1.84
C GLY A 97 7.81 -10.35 1.91
N VAL A 98 8.44 -10.53 3.08
CA VAL A 98 9.66 -11.35 3.23
C VAL A 98 9.33 -12.70 3.85
N GLN A 99 9.80 -13.77 3.22
CA GLN A 99 9.62 -15.14 3.69
C GLN A 99 10.95 -15.86 3.76
N HIS A 100 11.11 -16.69 4.79
CA HIS A 100 12.25 -17.55 4.94
C HIS A 100 11.85 -18.98 4.56
N GLN A 101 12.67 -19.64 3.76
CA GLN A 101 12.48 -21.03 3.41
C GLN A 101 13.78 -21.80 3.64
N GLU A 102 13.74 -22.70 4.62
CA GLU A 102 14.77 -23.71 4.80
C GLU A 102 14.54 -24.84 3.79
N ARG A 103 15.61 -25.25 3.11
CA ARG A 103 15.54 -26.20 2.00
C ARG A 103 16.57 -27.31 2.22
N PRO A 104 16.16 -28.48 2.72
CA PRO A 104 17.07 -29.62 2.85
C PRO A 104 17.73 -29.96 1.51
N GLY A 105 19.06 -30.07 1.49
CA GLY A 105 19.85 -30.38 0.29
C GLY A 105 19.96 -29.25 -0.74
N ARG A 106 19.52 -28.03 -0.44
CA ARG A 106 19.68 -26.84 -1.30
C ARG A 106 20.06 -25.62 -0.45
N ALA A 107 20.45 -24.53 -1.11
CA ALA A 107 20.62 -23.26 -0.42
C ALA A 107 19.29 -22.83 0.22
N ASN A 108 19.35 -22.50 1.51
CA ASN A 108 18.27 -21.82 2.20
C ASN A 108 18.08 -20.43 1.58
N ARG A 109 16.90 -19.84 1.69
CA ARG A 109 16.69 -18.51 1.11
C ARG A 109 15.64 -17.67 1.81
N TYR A 110 15.80 -16.37 1.68
CA TYR A 110 14.74 -15.41 1.87
C TYR A 110 14.12 -15.03 0.52
N THR A 111 12.81 -14.91 0.44
CA THR A 111 12.08 -14.44 -0.74
C THR A 111 11.35 -13.15 -0.37
N THR A 112 11.66 -12.07 -1.07
CA THR A 112 10.91 -10.81 -1.00
C THR A 112 9.88 -10.79 -2.11
N THR A 113 8.64 -10.40 -1.79
CA THR A 113 7.51 -10.36 -2.72
C THR A 113 6.84 -8.99 -2.68
N TRP A 114 6.46 -8.47 -3.85
CA TRP A 114 5.78 -7.18 -4.02
C TRP A 114 4.77 -7.23 -5.16
N TYR A 115 4.00 -6.16 -5.36
CA TYR A 115 2.99 -6.07 -6.43
C TYR A 115 3.27 -4.86 -7.32
N GLU A 116 3.53 -5.09 -8.59
CA GLU A 116 3.65 -4.05 -9.61
C GLU A 116 2.31 -3.82 -10.31
N VAL A 117 2.01 -2.59 -10.72
CA VAL A 117 0.86 -2.29 -11.57
C VAL A 117 1.15 -2.75 -12.99
N GLU A 118 0.20 -3.48 -13.59
CA GLU A 118 0.26 -3.81 -15.02
C GLU A 118 -0.27 -2.62 -15.83
N HIS A 119 0.61 -2.03 -16.65
CA HIS A 119 0.25 -0.96 -17.56
C HIS A 119 -0.18 -1.56 -18.90
N HIS A 120 -1.48 -1.74 -19.11
CA HIS A 120 -2.04 -2.06 -20.43
C HIS A 120 -2.79 -0.85 -21.01
N PRO A 121 -2.55 -0.49 -22.29
CA PRO A 121 -3.40 0.50 -22.97
C PRO A 121 -4.87 0.05 -22.89
N GLY A 122 -5.76 0.90 -22.37
CA GLY A 122 -7.20 0.62 -22.19
C GLY A 122 -7.65 0.27 -20.77
N THR A 123 -6.81 -0.35 -19.94
CA THR A 123 -7.18 -0.72 -18.53
C THR A 123 -7.22 0.48 -17.57
N LEU A 124 -6.61 1.60 -17.95
CA LEU A 124 -6.61 2.85 -17.18
C LEU A 124 -7.99 3.50 -17.12
N ILE A 125 -8.76 3.44 -18.21
CA ILE A 125 -10.05 4.12 -18.32
C ILE A 125 -11.16 3.32 -17.60
N GLU A 126 -11.16 1.98 -17.73
CA GLU A 126 -12.15 1.11 -17.07
C GLU A 126 -11.96 1.00 -15.55
N SER A 127 -10.71 1.06 -15.07
CA SER A 127 -10.43 0.99 -13.63
C SER A 127 -10.94 2.23 -12.89
N GLN A 128 -10.88 3.41 -13.54
CA GLN A 128 -11.33 4.69 -12.99
C GLN A 128 -12.85 4.84 -12.95
N THR A 129 -13.58 4.32 -13.95
CA THR A 129 -15.04 4.44 -14.04
C THR A 129 -15.78 3.58 -13.00
N HIS A 130 -15.24 2.40 -12.67
CA HIS A 130 -15.91 1.47 -11.75
C HIS A 130 -15.31 1.41 -10.33
N GLY A 131 -14.30 2.22 -10.01
CA GLY A 131 -13.57 2.09 -8.74
C GLY A 131 -12.84 0.75 -8.62
N LYS A 132 -12.54 0.11 -9.76
CA LYS A 132 -11.79 -1.14 -9.82
C LYS A 132 -10.31 -0.80 -9.58
N ARG A 133 -9.64 -1.60 -8.75
CA ARG A 133 -8.19 -1.47 -8.53
C ARG A 133 -7.46 -1.78 -9.83
N LEU A 134 -6.38 -1.04 -10.10
CA LEU A 134 -5.49 -1.36 -11.22
C LEU A 134 -5.06 -2.83 -11.14
N PRO A 135 -4.97 -3.54 -12.29
CA PRO A 135 -4.43 -4.88 -12.32
C PRO A 135 -2.99 -4.86 -11.78
N ARG A 136 -2.65 -5.87 -10.97
CA ARG A 136 -1.35 -5.94 -10.31
C ARG A 136 -0.74 -7.31 -10.51
N LYS A 137 0.53 -7.34 -10.91
CA LYS A 137 1.34 -8.55 -11.02
C LYS A 137 2.18 -8.74 -9.77
N LYS A 138 2.11 -9.93 -9.20
CA LYS A 138 3.00 -10.30 -8.09
C LYS A 138 4.41 -10.54 -8.63
N ARG A 139 5.39 -9.93 -7.98
CA ARG A 139 6.83 -10.14 -8.23
C ARG A 139 7.52 -10.72 -7.02
N SER A 140 8.71 -11.27 -7.25
CA SER A 140 9.54 -11.83 -6.20
C SER A 140 11.02 -11.79 -6.55
N ALA A 141 11.87 -11.66 -5.52
CA ALA A 141 13.32 -11.84 -5.60
C ALA A 141 13.76 -12.78 -4.47
N ASP A 142 14.77 -13.62 -4.77
CA ASP A 142 15.29 -14.63 -3.86
C ASP A 142 16.72 -14.27 -3.41
N PHE A 143 17.00 -14.46 -2.13
CA PHE A 143 18.27 -14.16 -1.45
C PHE A 143 18.74 -15.44 -0.74
N SER A 144 19.66 -16.19 -1.35
CA SER A 144 20.09 -17.51 -0.87
C SER A 144 21.30 -17.46 0.04
N TYR A 145 21.43 -18.42 0.97
CA TYR A 145 22.57 -18.60 1.87
C TYR A 145 22.83 -20.08 2.21
N GLY A 146 24.00 -20.38 2.78
CA GLY A 146 24.31 -21.70 3.38
C GLY A 146 24.85 -22.77 2.44
N THR A 147 25.28 -22.40 1.22
CA THR A 147 26.00 -23.27 0.28
C THR A 147 27.03 -22.45 -0.50
N ASP A 148 28.04 -23.07 -1.08
CA ASP A 148 29.08 -22.38 -1.89
C ASP A 148 28.53 -21.62 -3.11
N LYS A 149 27.34 -22.01 -3.61
CA LYS A 149 26.64 -21.36 -4.72
C LYS A 149 25.61 -20.32 -4.27
N ALA A 150 25.54 -20.02 -2.97
CA ALA A 150 24.58 -19.08 -2.44
C ALA A 150 25.01 -17.62 -2.71
N MET A 151 24.03 -16.72 -2.74
CA MET A 151 24.26 -15.29 -2.96
C MET A 151 24.95 -14.62 -1.75
N PHE A 152 24.67 -15.10 -0.54
CA PHE A 152 25.22 -14.59 0.71
C PHE A 152 25.94 -15.67 1.49
N ALA A 153 26.95 -15.25 2.25
CA ALA A 153 27.75 -16.15 3.08
C ALA A 153 26.94 -16.71 4.26
N ASP A 154 26.09 -15.88 4.88
CA ASP A 154 25.32 -16.25 6.07
C ASP A 154 23.83 -15.86 6.02
N LYS A 155 23.08 -16.39 6.99
CA LYS A 155 21.63 -16.21 7.14
C LYS A 155 21.22 -14.77 7.38
N GLU A 156 21.99 -14.02 8.15
CA GLU A 156 21.62 -12.65 8.54
C GLU A 156 21.82 -11.69 7.38
N GLN A 157 22.90 -11.83 6.60
CA GLN A 157 23.11 -11.06 5.37
C GLN A 157 21.97 -11.25 4.36
N ALA A 158 21.56 -12.50 4.10
CA ALA A 158 20.44 -12.78 3.20
C ALA A 158 19.11 -12.20 3.70
N LYS A 159 18.89 -12.22 5.02
CA LYS A 159 17.71 -11.65 5.68
C LYS A 159 17.69 -10.13 5.57
N GLU A 160 18.81 -9.47 5.86
CA GLU A 160 18.94 -8.02 5.78
C GLU A 160 18.74 -7.53 4.36
N ALA A 161 19.34 -8.19 3.36
CA ALA A 161 19.14 -7.86 1.95
C ALA A 161 17.67 -8.02 1.52
N ALA A 162 17.01 -9.10 1.95
CA ALA A 162 15.59 -9.31 1.67
C ALA A 162 14.71 -8.23 2.31
N ILE A 163 14.99 -7.85 3.56
CA ILE A 163 14.29 -6.77 4.28
C ILE A 163 14.57 -5.40 3.63
N ALA A 164 15.79 -5.14 3.18
CA ALA A 164 16.17 -3.90 2.51
C ALA A 164 15.37 -3.73 1.21
N LEU A 165 15.34 -4.76 0.36
CA LEU A 165 14.50 -4.73 -0.84
C LEU A 165 13.03 -4.58 -0.49
N ALA A 166 12.55 -5.25 0.56
CA ALA A 166 11.16 -5.10 0.99
C ALA A 166 10.83 -3.69 1.46
N LYS A 167 11.74 -3.01 2.17
CA LYS A 167 11.61 -1.60 2.58
C LYS A 167 11.53 -0.68 1.36
N GLU A 168 12.44 -0.87 0.41
CA GLU A 168 12.48 -0.15 -0.86
C GLU A 168 11.16 -0.34 -1.64
N LYS A 169 10.75 -1.59 -1.88
CA LYS A 169 9.48 -1.84 -2.59
C LYS A 169 8.27 -1.36 -1.80
N GLN A 170 8.26 -1.42 -0.46
CA GLN A 170 7.16 -0.83 0.33
C GLN A 170 7.11 0.70 0.24
N SER A 171 8.24 1.36 -0.02
CA SER A 171 8.27 2.80 -0.34
C SER A 171 7.91 3.07 -1.80
N GLU A 172 7.74 2.07 -2.66
CA GLU A 172 7.23 2.32 -4.01
C GLU A 172 5.73 2.59 -4.04
N VAL A 173 5.39 3.56 -4.85
CA VAL A 173 4.03 4.05 -5.01
C VAL A 173 3.73 4.24 -6.49
N TYR A 174 2.64 3.64 -6.96
CA TYR A 174 2.26 3.72 -8.37
C TYR A 174 1.28 4.86 -8.57
N VAL A 175 1.67 5.84 -9.38
CA VAL A 175 0.83 6.95 -9.84
C VAL A 175 0.20 6.57 -11.19
N VAL A 176 -1.04 6.98 -11.43
CA VAL A 176 -1.60 6.99 -12.78
C VAL A 176 -1.35 8.37 -13.37
N ILE A 177 -0.58 8.42 -14.45
CA ILE A 177 -0.48 9.61 -15.30
C ILE A 177 -1.69 9.56 -16.24
N HIS A 178 -2.56 10.57 -16.18
CA HIS A 178 -3.60 10.75 -17.16
C HIS A 178 -2.93 11.14 -18.48
N GLY A 179 -3.01 10.28 -19.50
CA GLY A 179 -2.63 10.66 -20.85
C GLY A 179 -3.65 11.68 -21.36
N GLY A 180 -3.33 12.96 -21.20
CA GLY A 180 -3.73 14.01 -22.14
C GLY A 180 -2.61 14.16 -23.17
N ASP A 181 -2.98 14.58 -24.38
CA ASP A 181 -2.28 14.40 -25.66
C ASP A 181 -0.87 15.00 -25.86
N ASP A 182 -0.07 15.23 -24.81
CA ASP A 182 1.30 15.73 -24.96
C ASP A 182 2.32 14.73 -24.38
N GLU A 183 2.80 13.85 -25.27
CA GLU A 183 3.96 12.94 -25.21
C GLU A 183 4.16 12.01 -23.98
N PRO A 184 4.30 10.68 -24.21
CA PRO A 184 4.59 9.71 -23.16
C PRO A 184 6.06 9.81 -22.72
N SER A 185 6.34 10.63 -21.72
CA SER A 185 7.63 10.59 -21.02
C SER A 185 7.60 9.50 -19.95
N ILE A 186 8.44 8.48 -20.16
CA ILE A 186 8.79 7.44 -19.18
C ILE A 186 9.18 8.11 -17.87
N MET A 187 8.54 7.77 -16.76
CA MET A 187 9.12 8.04 -15.44
C MET A 187 9.05 6.80 -14.56
N THR A 188 10.23 6.18 -14.49
CA THR A 188 10.74 5.38 -13.39
C THR A 188 10.25 5.89 -12.04
N LEU A 189 9.86 4.96 -11.17
CA LEU A 189 9.59 5.20 -9.76
C LEU A 189 10.77 5.98 -9.15
N LYS A 190 10.55 7.25 -8.76
CA LYS A 190 11.53 7.96 -7.92
C LYS A 190 11.56 7.26 -6.56
N THR A 191 12.61 6.48 -6.35
CA THR A 191 13.18 6.23 -5.03
C THR A 191 13.64 7.60 -4.51
N LEU A 192 13.02 8.07 -3.42
CA LEU A 192 13.51 9.18 -2.61
C LEU A 192 14.02 8.59 -1.30
#